data_AF-G9CB18-F1
#
_entry.id   AF-G9CB18-F1
#
_cell.length_a   1.000
_cell.length_b   1.000
_cell.length_c   1.000
_cell.angle_alpha   90.00
_cell.angle_beta   90.00
_cell.angle_gamma   90.00
#
_symmetry.space_group_name_H-M   'P 1'
#
loop_
_entity.id
_entity.type
_entity.pdbx_description
1 polymer ?
#
loop_
_entity_poly.entity_id
_entity_poly.type
_entity_poly.pdbx_seq_one_letter_code
_entity_poly.pdbx_strand_id
1 'polypeptide(L)'
;MYGRIGQALIEAKQSGSDPFAAIEAVMPWDTFAASVTEAQTLARPADFDFLHHIGESYATLRRYAPQFLGVLKLRAAPAAKGVLDAIDMLRGMNSDSARKVPADAPTAFIKD
;
A
#
# COMPACT_ATOMS: atom_id res chain seq x y z
N MET A 1 2.61 -22.82 -0.83
CA MET A 1 3.99 -23.22 -0.50
C MET A 1 4.24 -23.13 1.00
N TYR A 2 4.16 -21.95 1.62
CA TYR A 2 4.39 -21.78 3.07
C TYR A 2 3.44 -22.56 3.99
N GLY A 3 2.19 -22.80 3.58
CA GLY A 3 1.28 -23.69 4.30
C GLY A 3 1.77 -25.15 4.39
N ARG A 4 2.54 -25.64 3.40
CA ARG A 4 3.14 -26.98 3.43
C ARG A 4 4.31 -27.06 4.41
N ILE A 5 5.11 -25.99 4.51
CA ILE A 5 6.18 -25.88 5.50
C ILE A 5 5.59 -25.85 6.92
N GLY A 6 4.53 -25.05 7.12
CA GLY A 6 3.82 -25.02 8.40
C GLY A 6 3.25 -26.38 8.79
N GLN A 7 2.64 -27.10 7.85
CA GLN A 7 2.13 -28.45 8.06
C GLN A 7 3.26 -29.44 8.41
N ALA A 8 4.36 -29.43 7.67
CA ALA A 8 5.52 -30.29 7.94
C ALA A 8 6.13 -30.04 9.33
N LEU A 9 6.17 -28.78 9.78
CA LEU A 9 6.63 -28.43 11.13
C LEU A 9 5.67 -28.89 12.23
N ILE A 10 4.35 -28.84 11.99
CA ILE A 10 3.34 -29.35 12.93
C ILE A 10 3.49 -30.86 13.08
N GLU A 11 3.65 -31.58 11.96
CA GLU A 11 3.84 -33.03 11.95
C GLU A 11 5.14 -33.41 12.66
N ALA A 12 6.26 -32.75 12.34
CA ALA A 12 7.55 -32.99 13.00
C ALA A 12 7.48 -32.78 14.52
N LYS A 13 6.75 -31.75 14.97
CA LYS A 13 6.53 -31.51 16.40
C LYS A 13 5.69 -32.61 17.06
N GLN A 14 4.69 -33.15 16.37
CA GLN A 14 3.83 -34.22 16.89
C GLN A 14 4.56 -35.57 16.94
N SER A 15 5.41 -35.85 15.95
CA SER A 15 6.18 -37.09 15.85
C SER A 15 7.52 -37.06 16.60
N GLY A 16 7.92 -35.89 17.12
CA GLY A 16 9.24 -35.70 17.75
C GLY A 16 10.40 -35.78 16.76
N SER A 17 10.14 -35.53 15.47
CA SER A 17 11.13 -35.57 14.40
C SER A 17 11.83 -34.21 14.24
N ASP A 18 12.98 -34.20 13.55
CA ASP A 18 13.77 -32.99 13.35
C ASP A 18 13.01 -31.95 12.47
N PRO A 19 12.73 -30.75 12.99
CA PRO A 19 12.06 -29.69 12.24
C PRO A 19 12.90 -29.15 11.06
N PHE A 20 14.23 -29.23 11.10
CA PHE A 20 15.07 -28.78 10.00
C PHE A 20 14.97 -29.74 8.81
N ALA A 21 15.10 -31.04 9.07
CA ALA A 21 14.85 -32.08 8.06
C ALA A 21 13.43 -31.99 7.46
N ALA A 22 12.43 -31.62 8.25
CA ALA A 22 11.05 -31.43 7.77
C ALA A 22 10.91 -30.25 6.81
N ILE A 23 11.65 -29.15 7.02
CA ILE A 23 11.70 -28.03 6.08
C ILE A 23 12.41 -28.45 4.80
N GLU A 24 13.56 -29.13 4.92
CA GLU A 24 14.37 -29.57 3.78
C GLU A 24 13.66 -30.59 2.88
N ALA A 25 12.75 -31.39 3.45
CA ALA A 25 11.87 -32.28 2.69
C ALA A 25 10.89 -31.51 1.77
N VAL A 26 10.59 -30.25 2.07
CA VAL A 26 9.70 -29.39 1.26
C VAL A 26 10.49 -28.55 0.26
N MET A 27 11.66 -28.02 0.66
CA MET A 27 12.53 -27.23 -0.21
C MET A 27 13.96 -27.12 0.36
N PRO A 28 14.99 -26.88 -0.48
CA PRO A 28 16.36 -26.67 0.00
C PRO A 28 16.46 -25.53 1.02
N TRP A 29 17.34 -25.69 2.02
CA TRP A 29 17.53 -24.71 3.09
C TRP A 29 17.86 -23.31 2.58
N ASP A 30 18.76 -23.19 1.60
CA ASP A 30 19.13 -21.89 1.01
C ASP A 30 17.95 -21.21 0.33
N THR A 31 17.08 -21.98 -0.33
CA THR A 31 15.86 -21.45 -0.95
C THR A 31 14.87 -21.00 0.11
N PHE A 32 14.76 -21.73 1.23
CA PHE A 32 13.91 -21.33 2.35
C PHE A 32 14.43 -20.01 2.96
N ALA A 33 15.73 -19.92 3.24
CA ALA A 33 16.36 -18.71 3.78
C ALA A 33 16.13 -17.49 2.87
N ALA A 34 16.34 -17.64 1.56
CA ALA A 34 16.07 -16.59 0.59
C ALA A 34 14.59 -16.14 0.61
N SER A 35 13.67 -17.10 0.69
CA SER A 35 12.22 -16.82 0.75
C SER A 35 11.81 -16.10 2.04
N VAL A 36 12.47 -16.37 3.17
CA VAL A 36 12.24 -15.67 4.43
C VAL A 36 12.74 -14.23 4.34
N THR A 37 13.92 -14.01 3.75
CA THR A 37 14.44 -12.66 3.51
C THR A 37 13.52 -11.86 2.60
N GLU A 38 13.06 -12.45 1.50
CA GLU A 38 12.10 -11.80 0.59
C GLU A 38 10.79 -11.46 1.30
N ALA A 39 10.22 -12.41 2.06
CA ALA A 39 9.02 -12.18 2.84
C ALA A 39 9.20 -11.08 3.88
N GLN A 40 10.37 -10.96 4.52
CA GLN A 40 10.70 -9.87 5.44
C GLN A 40 10.84 -8.52 4.74
N THR A 41 11.41 -8.49 3.54
CA THR A 41 11.45 -7.28 2.71
C THR A 41 10.03 -6.82 2.34
N LEU A 42 9.17 -7.76 1.95
CA LEU A 42 7.77 -7.49 1.61
C LEU A 42 6.92 -7.13 2.83
N ALA A 43 7.23 -7.69 4.00
CA ALA A 43 6.55 -7.44 5.26
C ALA A 43 7.12 -6.23 6.03
N ARG A 44 7.97 -5.40 5.40
CA ARG A 44 8.47 -4.16 6.01
C ARG A 44 7.30 -3.36 6.60
N PRO A 45 7.42 -2.83 7.84
CA PRO A 45 6.36 -2.04 8.46
C PRO A 45 5.93 -0.89 7.56
N ALA A 46 4.66 -0.50 7.66
CA ALA A 46 4.02 0.59 6.95
C ALA A 46 4.58 2.00 7.29
N ASP A 47 5.83 2.10 7.78
CA ASP A 47 6.66 3.30 7.66
C ASP A 47 7.15 3.45 6.20
N PHE A 48 6.24 3.19 5.28
CA PHE A 48 6.37 3.55 3.89
C PHE A 48 6.27 5.08 3.90
N ASP A 49 7.41 5.76 3.79
CA ASP A 49 7.44 7.21 3.64
C ASP A 49 6.86 7.57 2.27
N PHE A 50 5.53 7.53 2.16
CA PHE A 50 4.78 7.92 0.98
C PHE A 50 5.06 9.38 0.63
N LEU A 51 5.41 10.21 1.62
CA LEU A 51 5.68 11.63 1.41
C LEU A 51 6.95 11.84 0.57
N HIS A 52 7.99 11.02 0.79
CA HIS A 52 9.19 11.06 -0.03
C HIS A 52 8.88 10.83 -1.52
N HIS A 53 8.07 9.81 -1.82
CA HIS A 53 7.66 9.52 -3.21
C HIS A 53 6.71 10.56 -3.79
N ILE A 54 5.88 11.22 -2.97
CA ILE A 54 5.05 12.34 -3.42
C ILE A 54 5.95 13.47 -3.92
N GLY A 55 7.04 13.80 -3.22
CA GLY A 55 7.98 14.84 -3.65
C GLY A 55 8.54 14.60 -5.06
N GLU A 56 9.03 13.38 -5.31
CA GLU A 56 9.58 12.99 -6.61
C GLU A 56 8.51 12.92 -7.71
N SER A 57 7.30 12.47 -7.35
CA SER A 57 6.22 12.23 -8.31
C SER A 57 5.28 13.43 -8.51
N TYR A 58 5.41 14.49 -7.70
CA TYR A 58 4.44 15.59 -7.66
C TYR A 58 4.31 16.29 -9.01
N ALA A 59 5.43 16.55 -9.70
CA ALA A 59 5.40 17.20 -11.01
C ALA A 59 4.61 16.37 -12.05
N THR A 60 4.80 15.05 -12.03
CA THR A 60 4.05 14.11 -12.87
C THR A 60 2.57 14.10 -12.50
N LEU A 61 2.26 13.99 -11.21
CA LEU A 61 0.88 13.98 -10.72
C LEU A 61 0.16 15.29 -11.07
N ARG A 62 0.79 16.45 -10.89
CA ARG A 62 0.22 17.77 -11.19
C ARG A 62 -0.02 17.99 -12.68
N ARG A 63 0.77 17.34 -13.56
CA ARG A 63 0.58 17.37 -15.02
C ARG A 63 -0.69 16.65 -15.44
N TYR A 64 -0.99 15.50 -14.84
CA TYR A 64 -2.12 14.65 -15.26
C TYR A 64 -3.40 14.86 -14.45
N ALA A 65 -3.31 15.28 -13.19
CA ALA A 65 -4.45 15.43 -12.29
C ALA A 65 -5.59 16.33 -12.85
N PRO A 66 -5.32 17.49 -13.49
CA PRO A 66 -6.39 18.32 -14.06
C PRO A 66 -7.22 17.57 -15.11
N GLN A 67 -6.55 16.89 -16.04
CA GLN A 67 -7.20 16.16 -17.13
C GLN A 67 -7.93 14.93 -16.60
N PHE A 68 -7.28 14.18 -15.70
CA PHE A 68 -7.85 13.00 -15.07
C PHE A 68 -9.15 13.33 -14.31
N LEU A 69 -9.10 14.36 -13.45
CA LEU A 69 -10.29 14.80 -12.71
C LEU A 69 -11.34 15.38 -13.66
N GLY A 70 -10.96 16.14 -14.69
CA GLY A 70 -11.89 16.72 -15.66
C GLY A 70 -12.74 15.69 -16.41
N VAL A 71 -12.20 14.52 -16.72
CA VAL A 71 -12.90 13.46 -17.47
C VAL A 71 -13.80 12.60 -16.58
N LEU A 72 -13.36 12.29 -15.37
CA LEU A 72 -14.05 11.34 -14.51
C LEU A 72 -15.27 11.99 -13.84
N LYS A 73 -16.42 11.30 -13.91
CA LYS A 73 -17.64 11.66 -13.19
C LYS A 73 -17.71 10.85 -11.89
N LEU A 74 -17.11 11.39 -10.84
CA LEU A 74 -17.03 10.73 -9.54
C LEU A 74 -18.31 10.95 -8.75
N ARG A 75 -18.68 9.95 -7.94
CA ARG A 75 -19.83 9.98 -7.02
C ARG A 75 -19.40 9.32 -5.71
N ALA A 76 -19.95 9.79 -4.59
CA ALA A 76 -19.63 9.29 -3.27
C ALA A 76 -20.86 8.79 -2.53
N ALA A 77 -20.70 7.70 -1.79
CA ALA A 77 -21.61 7.34 -0.71
C ALA A 77 -21.48 8.35 0.46
N PRO A 78 -22.44 8.40 1.41
CA PRO A 78 -22.41 9.37 2.51
C PRO A 78 -21.09 9.36 3.30
N ALA A 79 -20.51 8.18 3.55
CA ALA A 79 -19.25 8.02 4.27
C ALA A 79 -18.02 8.63 3.55
N ALA A 80 -18.10 8.86 2.23
CA ALA A 80 -17.01 9.37 1.40
C ALA A 80 -17.25 10.82 0.93
N LYS A 81 -18.26 11.51 1.46
CA LYS A 81 -18.61 12.88 1.04
C LYS A 81 -17.43 13.84 1.16
N GLY A 82 -16.69 13.81 2.27
CA GLY A 82 -15.53 14.69 2.46
C GLY A 82 -14.43 14.52 1.40
N VAL A 83 -14.25 13.31 0.86
CA VAL A 83 -13.30 13.06 -0.23
C VAL A 83 -13.79 13.67 -1.53
N LEU A 84 -15.09 13.54 -1.83
CA LEU A 84 -15.67 14.15 -3.04
C LEU A 84 -15.60 15.68 -2.98
N ASP A 85 -15.90 16.27 -1.82
CA ASP A 85 -15.81 17.71 -1.61
C ASP A 85 -14.36 18.22 -1.85
N ALA A 86 -13.35 17.48 -1.40
CA ALA A 86 -11.95 17.79 -1.68
C ALA A 86 -11.60 17.69 -3.18
N ILE A 87 -12.13 16.69 -3.88
CA ILE A 87 -11.93 16.54 -5.33
C ILE A 87 -12.56 17.71 -6.09
N ASP A 88 -13.76 18.14 -5.71
CA ASP A 88 -14.43 19.27 -6.36
C ASP A 88 -13.68 20.58 -6.11
N MET A 89 -13.12 20.79 -4.92
CA MET A 89 -12.18 21.87 -4.65
C MET A 89 -10.95 21.81 -5.56
N LEU A 90 -10.33 20.63 -5.71
CA LEU A 90 -9.18 20.44 -6.61
C LEU A 90 -9.51 20.72 -8.08
N ARG A 91 -10.72 20.40 -8.55
CA ARG A 91 -11.17 20.76 -9.91
C ARG A 91 -11.21 22.28 -10.09
N GLY A 92 -11.76 23.00 -9.13
CA GLY A 92 -11.76 24.47 -9.13
C GLY A 92 -10.35 25.03 -9.18
N MET A 93 -9.49 24.58 -8.27
CA MET A 93 -8.08 24.99 -8.22
C MET A 93 -7.32 24.70 -9.53
N ASN A 94 -7.57 23.56 -10.15
CA ASN A 94 -6.95 23.19 -11.42
C ASN A 94 -7.41 24.09 -12.57
N SER A 95 -8.70 24.48 -12.58
CA SER A 95 -9.28 25.39 -13.58
C SER A 95 -8.74 26.81 -13.43
N ASP A 96 -8.61 27.27 -12.19
CA ASP A 96 -8.11 28.61 -11.86
C ASP A 96 -6.57 28.69 -11.84
N SER A 97 -5.88 27.57 -12.07
CA SER A 97 -4.42 27.45 -11.88
C SER A 97 -3.96 27.94 -10.51
N ALA A 98 -4.79 27.76 -9.48
CA ALA A 98 -4.51 28.17 -8.12
C ALA A 98 -3.34 27.35 -7.53
N ARG A 99 -2.40 28.04 -6.89
CA ARG A 99 -1.20 27.43 -6.29
C ARG A 99 -1.33 27.16 -4.80
N LYS A 100 -2.22 27.88 -4.11
CA LYS A 100 -2.40 27.78 -2.66
C LYS A 100 -3.68 27.03 -2.36
N VAL A 101 -3.58 26.00 -1.52
CA VAL A 101 -4.74 25.28 -0.99
C VAL A 101 -5.48 26.21 -0.02
N PRO A 102 -6.82 26.33 -0.13
CA PRO A 102 -7.63 27.09 0.82
C PRO A 102 -7.50 26.55 2.26
N ALA A 103 -7.63 27.42 3.26
CA ALA A 103 -7.51 27.04 4.66
C ALA A 103 -8.68 26.15 5.14
N ASP A 104 -9.81 26.23 4.46
CA ASP A 104 -11.03 25.47 4.67
C ASP A 104 -11.10 24.20 3.80
N ALA A 105 -9.97 23.76 3.24
CA ALA A 105 -9.91 22.53 2.46
C ALA A 105 -10.44 21.32 3.27
N PRO A 106 -11.32 20.48 2.69
CA PRO A 106 -11.80 19.29 3.37
C PRO A 106 -10.64 18.32 3.60
N THR A 107 -10.23 18.14 4.85
CA THR A 107 -9.13 17.23 5.25
C THR A 107 -9.54 16.24 6.34
N ALA A 108 -10.76 16.34 6.87
CA ALA A 108 -11.25 15.53 7.99
C ALA A 108 -11.27 14.01 7.73
N PHE A 109 -11.13 13.57 6.47
CA PHE A 109 -11.05 12.17 6.09
C PHE A 109 -9.61 11.60 6.10
N ILE A 110 -8.60 12.47 6.22
CA ILE A 110 -7.19 12.08 6.31
C ILE A 110 -6.98 11.51 7.71
N LYS A 111 -6.46 10.28 7.79
CA LYS A 111 -6.08 9.66 9.06
C LYS A 111 -4.67 10.10 9.42
N ASP A 112 -4.45 10.33 10.71
CA ASP A 112 -3.12 10.55 11.29
C ASP A 112 -2.22 9.31 11.15
#